data_AF-A0A316MDY0-F1
#
_entry.id   AF-A0A316MDY0-F1
#
_cell.length_a   1.000
_cell.length_b   1.000
_cell.length_c   1.000
_cell.angle_alpha   90.00
_cell.angle_beta   90.00
_cell.angle_gamma   90.00
#
_symmetry.space_group_name_H-M   'P 1'
#
loop_
_entity.id
_entity.type
_entity.pdbx_description
1 polymer ?
#
loop_
_entity_poly.entity_id
_entity_poly.type
_entity_poly.pdbx_seq_one_letter_code
_entity_poly.pdbx_strand_id
1 'polypeptide(L)'
;MNKNKLKEQLKHGRFYIIKDDLYINAKINLVLEDNNEILSICFEGGVVDVTLSNLQAVRRPGNLIAEFKWCYIVRNSNDHIIEYIGEEENQ
;
A
#
# COMPACT_ATOMS: atom_id res chain seq x y z
N MET A 1 -15.25 4.35 2.11
CA MET A 1 -14.77 3.01 1.74
C MET A 1 -15.10 2.03 2.86
N ASN A 2 -15.57 0.81 2.58
CA ASN A 2 -15.83 -0.17 3.66
C ASN A 2 -14.48 -0.71 4.18
N LYS A 3 -14.17 -0.45 5.46
CA LYS A 3 -12.87 -0.78 6.07
C LYS A 3 -12.53 -2.27 6.00
N ASN A 4 -13.52 -3.16 6.20
CA ASN A 4 -13.30 -4.61 6.10
C ASN A 4 -12.95 -5.02 4.67
N LYS A 5 -13.62 -4.44 3.67
CA LYS A 5 -13.28 -4.70 2.26
C LYS A 5 -11.89 -4.20 1.90
N LEU A 6 -11.52 -3.00 2.38
CA LEU A 6 -10.17 -2.46 2.19
C LEU A 6 -9.12 -3.37 2.83
N LYS A 7 -9.34 -3.81 4.06
CA LYS A 7 -8.42 -4.69 4.79
C LYS A 7 -8.21 -6.01 4.05
N GLU A 8 -9.27 -6.64 3.58
CA GLU A 8 -9.16 -7.86 2.77
C GLU A 8 -8.46 -7.60 1.43
N GLN A 9 -8.78 -6.49 0.75
CA GLN A 9 -8.10 -6.12 -0.49
C GLN A 9 -6.59 -5.94 -0.26
N LEU A 10 -6.18 -5.18 0.77
CA LEU A 10 -4.76 -4.91 1.06
C LEU A 10 -3.97 -6.19 1.35
N LYS A 11 -4.57 -7.23 1.96
CA LYS A 11 -3.90 -8.53 2.19
C LYS A 11 -3.49 -9.25 0.90
N HIS A 12 -4.18 -8.98 -0.20
CA HIS A 12 -3.83 -9.54 -1.51
C HIS A 12 -2.78 -8.70 -2.26
N GLY A 13 -2.42 -7.53 -1.72
CA GLY A 13 -1.46 -6.62 -2.33
C GLY A 13 0.00 -6.91 -1.99
N ARG A 14 0.85 -6.12 -2.63
CA ARG A 14 2.26 -5.95 -2.31
C ARG A 14 2.50 -4.51 -1.92
N PHE A 15 3.48 -4.30 -1.05
CA PHE A 15 3.99 -2.99 -0.68
C PHE A 15 5.17 -2.64 -1.57
N TYR A 16 5.24 -1.40 -2.05
CA TYR A 16 6.28 -0.91 -2.96
C TYR A 16 6.93 0.36 -2.44
N ILE A 17 8.26 0.34 -2.31
CA ILE A 17 9.08 1.55 -2.16
C ILE A 17 9.76 1.80 -3.48
N ILE A 18 9.62 3.03 -4.00
CA ILE A 18 10.29 3.48 -5.21
C ILE A 18 10.96 4.82 -4.89
N LYS A 19 12.28 4.83 -4.92
CA LYS A 19 13.13 6.02 -4.89
C LYS A 19 14.16 5.89 -6.01
N ASP A 20 14.87 6.97 -6.32
CA ASP A 20 15.72 7.11 -7.51
C ASP A 20 16.47 5.83 -7.91
N ASP A 21 17.18 5.19 -6.97
CA ASP A 21 17.92 3.93 -7.19
C ASP A 21 17.45 2.76 -6.30
N LEU A 22 16.29 2.88 -5.65
CA LEU A 22 15.77 1.89 -4.71
C LEU A 22 14.38 1.41 -5.12
N TYR A 23 14.31 0.13 -5.46
CA TYR A 23 13.06 -0.58 -5.66
C TYR A 23 12.93 -1.73 -4.67
N ILE A 24 11.95 -1.64 -3.78
CA ILE A 24 11.56 -2.74 -2.89
C ILE A 24 10.12 -3.10 -3.20
N ASN A 25 9.85 -4.39 -3.37
CA ASN A 25 8.50 -4.91 -3.33
C ASN A 25 8.42 -6.07 -2.34
N ALA A 26 7.40 -6.08 -1.50
CA ALA A 26 7.22 -7.12 -0.49
C ALA A 26 5.75 -7.55 -0.44
N LYS A 27 5.51 -8.85 -0.29
CA LYS A 27 4.16 -9.38 -0.14
C LYS A 27 3.59 -8.97 1.21
N ILE A 28 2.36 -8.49 1.23
CA ILE A 28 1.65 -8.22 2.48
C ILE A 28 1.26 -9.55 3.11
N ASN A 29 1.67 -9.73 4.35
CA ASN A 29 1.43 -10.96 5.12
C ASN A 29 0.25 -10.79 6.07
N LEU A 30 0.07 -9.59 6.61
CA LEU A 30 -0.94 -9.30 7.61
C LEU A 30 -1.33 -7.83 7.54
N VAL A 31 -2.62 -7.56 7.74
CA VAL A 31 -3.14 -6.20 7.94
C VAL A 31 -3.83 -6.20 9.29
N LEU A 32 -3.37 -5.37 10.21
CA LEU A 32 -3.94 -5.21 11.55
C LEU A 32 -4.65 -3.85 11.63
N GLU A 33 -5.67 -3.81 12.46
CA GLU A 33 -6.33 -2.57 12.82
C GLU A 33 -5.81 -2.17 14.17
N ASP A 34 -5.07 -1.05 14.22
CA ASP A 34 -4.56 -0.51 15.48
C ASP A 34 -5.65 0.33 16.17
N ASN A 35 -6.35 1.15 15.39
CA ASN A 35 -7.55 1.87 15.83
C ASN A 35 -8.52 2.12 14.65
N ASN A 36 -9.57 2.90 14.89
CA ASN A 36 -10.61 3.19 13.89
C ASN A 36 -10.05 3.84 12.60
N GLU A 37 -8.89 4.49 12.65
CA GLU A 37 -8.33 5.30 11.58
C GLU A 37 -6.97 4.81 11.07
N ILE A 38 -6.31 3.88 11.75
CA ILE A 38 -4.97 3.40 11.41
C ILE A 38 -4.99 1.90 11.09
N LEU A 39 -4.29 1.53 10.01
CA LEU A 39 -3.99 0.16 9.65
C LEU A 39 -2.49 -0.08 9.70
N SER A 40 -2.06 -1.13 10.40
CA SER A 40 -0.68 -1.63 10.34
C SER A 40 -0.57 -2.70 9.27
N ILE A 41 0.27 -2.46 8.28
CA ILE A 41 0.45 -3.33 7.12
C ILE A 41 1.81 -4.01 7.27
N CYS A 42 1.78 -5.30 7.58
CA CYS A 42 2.98 -6.10 7.79
C CYS A 42 3.32 -6.85 6.51
N PHE A 43 4.59 -6.82 6.16
CA PHE A 43 5.16 -7.54 5.02
C PHE A 43 6.49 -8.16 5.45
N GLU A 44 7.04 -9.04 4.61
CA GLU A 44 8.34 -9.64 4.93
C GLU A 44 9.42 -8.55 5.04
N GLY A 45 10.03 -8.43 6.22
CA GLY A 45 11.08 -7.45 6.49
C GLY A 45 10.61 -6.08 7.02
N GLY A 46 9.31 -5.88 7.30
CA GLY A 46 8.87 -4.60 7.87
C GLY A 46 7.37 -4.47 8.18
N VAL A 47 7.04 -3.30 8.73
CA VAL A 47 5.67 -2.86 8.99
C VAL A 47 5.55 -1.38 8.62
N VAL A 48 4.41 -1.00 8.07
CA VAL A 48 4.04 0.40 7.85
C VAL A 48 2.68 0.68 8.49
N ASP A 49 2.61 1.76 9.27
CA ASP A 49 1.36 2.25 9.82
C ASP A 49 0.79 3.32 8.89
N VAL A 50 -0.47 3.12 8.48
CA VAL A 50 -1.12 3.97 7.49
C VAL A 50 -2.43 4.48 8.03
N THR A 51 -2.56 5.81 8.10
CA THR A 51 -3.84 6.47 8.36
C THR A 51 -4.75 6.33 7.14
N LEU A 52 -6.01 5.94 7.35
CA LEU A 52 -6.98 5.72 6.27
C LEU A 52 -7.20 6.96 5.39
N SER A 53 -7.08 8.16 5.96
CA SER A 53 -7.14 9.43 5.21
C SER A 53 -5.99 9.60 4.22
N ASN A 54 -4.88 8.92 4.44
CA ASN A 54 -3.66 9.03 3.64
C ASN A 54 -3.54 7.94 2.56
N LEU A 55 -4.56 7.06 2.47
CA LEU A 55 -4.69 6.07 1.39
C LEU A 55 -5.54 6.64 0.27
N GLN A 56 -4.91 6.87 -0.87
CA GLN A 56 -5.60 7.37 -2.06
C GLN A 56 -5.55 6.34 -3.17
N ALA A 57 -6.71 5.88 -3.65
CA ALA A 57 -6.79 5.00 -4.80
C ALA A 57 -6.30 5.71 -6.06
N VAL A 58 -5.44 5.05 -6.83
CA VAL A 58 -4.87 5.58 -8.08
C VAL A 58 -4.91 4.53 -9.19
N ARG A 59 -5.00 4.99 -10.45
CA ARG A 59 -5.22 4.11 -11.61
C ARG A 59 -3.95 3.38 -12.06
N ARG A 60 -2.76 3.94 -11.82
CA ARG A 60 -1.41 3.36 -12.02
C ARG A 60 -0.39 4.48 -11.83
N PRO A 61 0.59 4.36 -10.93
CA PRO A 61 1.71 5.28 -10.85
C PRO A 61 2.58 5.15 -12.09
N GLY A 62 2.82 6.24 -12.83
CA GLY A 62 3.59 6.22 -14.08
C GLY A 62 5.06 5.80 -13.92
N ASN A 63 5.55 5.76 -12.68
CA ASN A 63 6.89 5.34 -12.27
C ASN A 63 6.97 3.87 -11.81
N LEU A 64 5.86 3.10 -11.84
CA LEU A 64 5.87 1.68 -11.49
C LEU A 64 5.98 0.79 -12.73
N ILE A 65 6.87 -0.20 -12.65
CA ILE A 65 7.15 -1.20 -13.70
C ILE A 65 5.95 -2.15 -13.93
N ALA A 66 5.12 -2.38 -12.91
CA ALA A 66 4.00 -3.34 -12.97
C ALA A 66 2.67 -2.73 -13.43
N GLU A 67 1.83 -3.56 -14.06
CA GLU A 67 0.40 -3.28 -14.26
C GLU A 67 -0.37 -3.72 -13.02
N PHE A 68 -1.33 -2.90 -12.57
CA PHE A 68 -2.03 -3.10 -11.30
C PHE A 68 -3.52 -3.26 -11.53
N LYS A 69 -4.13 -4.32 -10.95
CA LYS A 69 -5.59 -4.44 -10.82
C LYS A 69 -6.16 -3.30 -9.99
N TRP A 70 -5.43 -2.93 -8.94
CA TRP A 70 -5.71 -1.78 -8.09
C TRP A 70 -4.41 -1.30 -7.43
N CYS A 71 -4.36 0.00 -7.11
CA CYS A 71 -3.22 0.62 -6.45
C CYS A 71 -3.68 1.74 -5.53
N TYR A 72 -2.98 1.90 -4.42
CA TYR A 72 -3.11 3.00 -3.48
C TYR A 72 -1.76 3.71 -3.32
N ILE A 73 -1.78 5.04 -3.34
CA ILE A 73 -0.71 5.87 -2.81
C ILE A 73 -0.83 5.91 -1.29
N VAL A 74 0.31 5.77 -0.60
CA VAL A 74 0.46 5.97 0.84
C VAL A 74 1.20 7.29 1.07
N ARG A 75 0.59 8.17 1.87
CA ARG A 75 1.18 9.46 2.24
C ARG A 75 1.49 9.56 3.74
N ASN A 76 2.53 10.33 4.09
CA ASN A 76 2.74 10.72 5.48
C ASN A 76 1.80 11.87 5.88
N SER A 77 1.89 12.26 7.15
CA SER A 77 1.19 13.42 7.71
C SER A 77 1.54 14.76 7.04
N ASN A 78 2.65 14.84 6.30
CA ASN A 78 3.06 16.02 5.55
C ASN A 78 2.60 15.97 4.08
N ASP A 79 1.69 15.06 3.72
CA ASP A 79 1.18 14.84 2.36
C ASP A 79 2.24 14.41 1.33
N HIS A 80 3.44 14.01 1.78
CA HIS A 80 4.44 13.43 0.89
C HIS A 80 4.10 11.97 0.60
N ILE A 81 4.18 11.60 -0.68
CA ILE A 81 4.11 10.20 -1.11
C ILE A 81 5.31 9.49 -0.50
N ILE A 82 5.05 8.47 0.31
CA ILE A 82 6.10 7.63 0.86
C ILE A 82 6.21 6.35 0.02
N GLU A 83 5.08 5.70 -0.25
CA GLU A 83 5.03 4.36 -0.85
C GLU A 83 3.75 4.10 -1.67
N TYR A 84 3.67 2.91 -2.26
CA TYR A 84 2.49 2.39 -2.93
C TYR A 84 2.10 1.01 -2.40
N ILE A 85 0.81 0.70 -2.45
CA ILE A 85 0.29 -0.64 -2.18
C ILE A 85 -0.61 -1.04 -3.32
N GLY A 86 -0.38 -2.21 -3.92
CA GLY A 86 -1.15 -2.64 -5.08
C GLY A 86 -1.08 -4.14 -5.34
N GLU A 87 -2.08 -4.64 -6.05
CA GLU A 87 -2.08 -6.00 -6.60
C GLU A 87 -1.78 -5.93 -8.11
N GLU A 88 -0.78 -6.69 -8.54
CA GLU A 88 -0.38 -6.75 -9.96
C GLU A 88 -1.44 -7.50 -10.79
N GLU A 89 -1.61 -7.09 -12.05
CA GLU A 89 -2.60 -7.68 -12.97
C GLU A 89 -2.19 -9.07 -13.47
N ASN A 90 -0.88 -9.36 -13.52
CA ASN A 90 -0.31 -10.61 -13.99
C ASN A 90 0.75 -11.16 -13.02
N GLN A 91 0.35 -12.05 -12.11
CA GLN A 91 1.24 -13.02 -11.44
C GLN A 91 0.67 -14.43 -11.61
#